data_AF-A0AAV8RM00-F1
#
_entry.id   AF-A0AAV8RM00-F1
#
_cell.length_a   1.000
_cell.length_b   1.000
_cell.length_c   1.000
_cell.angle_alpha   90.00
_cell.angle_beta   90.00
_cell.angle_gamma   90.00
#
_symmetry.space_group_name_H-M   'P 1'
#
loop_
_entity.id
_entity.type
_entity.pdbx_description
1 polymer ?
#
loop_
_entity_poly.entity_id
_entity_poly.type
_entity_poly.pdbx_seq_one_letter_code
_entity_poly.pdbx_strand_id
1 'polypeptide(L)' 'MNSNAAMRSRGGGLWEGLYRVLMRRNSVYVTFVVAGAFVGERVRFHHLFLYFLCGLRIVDYGVRNLWDYNNAGIAFN' A
#
# COMPACT_ATOMS: atom_id res chain seq x y z
N MET A 1 35.02 47.95 3.27
CA MET A 1 34.10 46.92 3.79
C MET A 1 34.33 45.63 3.02
N ASN A 2 34.49 44.51 3.73
CA ASN A 2 34.90 43.22 3.19
C ASN A 2 33.77 42.55 2.37
N SER A 3 34.05 42.21 1.11
CA SER A 3 33.14 41.55 0.15
C SER A 3 32.79 40.09 0.49
N ASN A 4 33.22 39.58 1.64
CA ASN A 4 32.98 38.19 2.08
C ASN A 4 31.54 37.91 2.55
N ALA A 5 30.60 38.86 2.45
CA ALA A 5 29.22 38.72 2.91
C ALA A 5 28.27 38.04 1.90
N ALA A 6 28.75 37.65 0.72
CA ALA A 6 27.99 36.79 -0.18
C ALA A 6 28.31 35.33 0.14
N MET A 7 27.88 34.89 1.33
CA MET A 7 27.86 33.50 1.74
C MET A 7 26.96 32.74 0.74
N ARG A 8 27.62 32.26 -0.32
CA ARG A 8 27.11 31.34 -1.31
C ARG A 8 26.58 30.10 -0.61
N SER A 9 25.25 29.92 -0.62
CA SER A 9 24.54 28.63 -0.67
C SER A 9 23.24 28.74 0.11
N ARG A 10 22.22 29.30 -0.55
CA ARG A 10 20.87 29.41 -0.04
C ARG A 10 19.97 28.72 -1.05
N GLY A 11 19.83 27.40 -0.93
CA GLY A 11 19.00 26.64 -1.85
C GLY A 11 19.40 25.17 -1.97
N GLY A 12 19.09 24.38 -0.96
CA GLY A 12 19.03 22.93 -1.06
C GLY A 12 17.99 22.50 -0.04
N GLY A 13 16.72 22.48 -0.46
CA GLY A 13 15.59 22.24 0.44
C GLY A 13 15.69 20.89 1.15
N LEU A 14 14.78 20.65 2.10
CA LEU A 14 14.70 19.38 2.85
C LEU A 14 14.66 18.15 1.91
N TRP A 15 14.02 18.33 0.74
CA TRP A 15 13.98 17.38 -0.37
C TRP A 15 15.34 17.16 -1.06
N GLU A 16 16.17 18.18 -1.21
CA GLU A 16 17.53 18.08 -1.78
C GLU A 16 18.47 17.28 -0.87
N GLY A 17 18.30 17.46 0.45
CA GLY A 17 19.00 16.67 1.48
C GLY A 17 18.57 15.21 1.48
N LEU A 18 17.26 14.96 1.43
CA LEU A 18 16.71 13.60 1.34
C LEU A 18 17.15 12.91 0.04
N TYR A 19 17.14 13.63 -1.08
CA TYR A 19 17.59 13.14 -2.37
C TYR A 19 19.08 12.76 -2.34
N ARG A 20 19.94 13.62 -1.77
CA ARG A 20 21.38 13.29 -1.59
C ARG A 20 21.62 12.06 -0.71
N VAL A 21 20.75 11.79 0.26
CA VAL A 21 20.90 10.63 1.15
C VAL A 21 20.39 9.36 0.48
N LEU A 22 19.20 9.40 -0.11
CA LEU A 22 18.57 8.24 -0.73
C LEU A 22 19.20 7.86 -2.07
N MET A 23 19.62 8.85 -2.87
CA MET A 23 20.15 8.62 -4.23
C MET A 23 21.68 8.55 -4.29
N ARG A 24 22.37 8.47 -3.15
CA ARG A 24 23.85 8.48 -3.15
C ARG A 24 24.47 7.25 -3.82
N ARG A 25 23.82 6.09 -3.70
CA ARG A 25 24.29 4.82 -4.29
C ARG A 25 23.11 3.96 -4.70
N ASN A 26 23.21 3.30 -5.85
CA ASN A 26 22.20 2.38 -6.37
C ASN A 26 21.71 1.37 -5.32
N SER A 27 22.59 0.88 -4.43
CA SER A 27 22.18 -0.01 -3.34
C SER A 27 21.23 0.63 -2.33
N VAL A 28 21.47 1.90 -1.96
CA VAL A 28 20.66 2.64 -0.98
C VAL A 28 19.26 2.90 -1.54
N TYR A 29 19.19 3.30 -2.80
CA TYR A 29 17.93 3.49 -3.52
C TYR A 29 17.12 2.19 -3.54
N VAL A 30 17.73 1.07 -3.94
CA VAL A 30 17.07 -0.24 -4.01
C VAL A 30 16.57 -0.70 -2.64
N THR A 31 17.37 -0.56 -1.58
CA THR A 31 16.92 -0.92 -0.23
C THR A 31 15.74 -0.09 0.25
N PHE A 32 15.73 1.22 -0.02
CA PHE A 32 14.60 2.07 0.36
C PHE A 32 13.34 1.76 -0.45
N VAL A 33 13.47 1.48 -1.74
CA VAL A 33 12.36 1.05 -2.60
C VAL A 33 11.79 -0.29 -2.14
N VAL A 34 12.64 -1.28 -1.85
CA VAL A 34 12.21 -2.60 -1.36
C VAL A 34 11.57 -2.48 0.03
N ALA A 35 12.15 -1.69 0.94
CA ALA A 35 11.57 -1.47 2.27
C ALA A 35 10.21 -0.75 2.19
N GLY A 36 10.09 0.27 1.34
CA GLY A 36 8.83 0.98 1.10
C GLY A 36 7.76 0.08 0.48
N ALA A 37 8.15 -0.79 -0.47
CA ALA A 37 7.26 -1.78 -1.05
C ALA A 37 6.78 -2.80 -0.01
N PHE A 38 7.67 -3.30 0.85
CA PHE A 38 7.31 -4.25 1.92
C PHE A 38 6.35 -3.64 2.95
N VAL A 39 6.55 -2.37 3.31
CA VAL A 39 5.66 -1.65 4.24
C VAL A 39 4.30 -1.38 3.60
N GLY A 40 4.26 -0.98 2.32
CA GLY A 40 3.01 -0.79 1.58
C GLY A 40 2.26 -2.10 1.33
N GLU A 41 3.00 -3.19 1.14
CA GLU A 41 2.46 -4.53 0.96
C GLU A 41 1.79 -5.07 2.23
N ARG A 42 2.27 -4.75 3.44
CA ARG A 42 1.59 -5.17 4.70
C ARG A 42 0.15 -4.65 4.81
N VAL A 43 -0.11 -3.42 4.37
CA VAL A 43 -1.46 -2.83 4.36
C VAL A 43 -2.30 -3.44 3.24
N ARG A 44 -1.68 -3.67 2.07
CA ARG A 44 -2.37 -4.23 0.91
C ARG A 44 -2.63 -5.73 1.03
N PHE A 45 -1.77 -6.52 1.69
CA PHE A 45 -2.00 -7.95 1.97
C PHE A 45 -3.13 -8.14 2.95
N HIS A 46 -3.24 -7.30 3.99
CA HIS A 46 -4.38 -7.38 4.90
C HIS A 46 -5.68 -7.03 4.16
N HIS A 47 -5.64 -6.01 3.30
CA HIS A 47 -6.79 -5.62 2.49
C HIS A 47 -7.15 -6.68 1.42
N LEU A 48 -6.17 -7.25 0.72
CA LEU A 48 -6.37 -8.29 -0.30
C LEU A 48 -6.83 -9.62 0.31
N PHE A 49 -6.27 -10.00 1.47
CA PHE A 49 -6.68 -11.17 2.23
C PHE A 49 -8.09 -11.02 2.81
N LEU A 50 -8.43 -9.83 3.32
CA LEU A 50 -9.79 -9.51 3.76
C LEU A 50 -10.77 -9.47 2.59
N TYR A 51 -10.40 -8.92 1.43
CA TYR A 51 -11.24 -8.98 0.23
C TYR A 51 -11.46 -10.41 -0.26
N PHE A 52 -10.44 -11.25 -0.20
CA PHE A 52 -10.53 -12.65 -0.61
C PHE A 52 -11.41 -13.48 0.34
N LEU A 53 -11.22 -13.35 1.66
CA LEU A 53 -12.05 -14.05 2.65
C LEU A 53 -13.49 -13.51 2.71
N CYS A 54 -13.68 -12.20 2.59
CA CYS A 54 -15.02 -11.61 2.59
C CYS A 54 -15.79 -11.96 1.31
N GLY A 55 -15.10 -12.00 0.16
CA GLY A 55 -15.67 -12.43 -1.12
C GLY A 55 -16.24 -13.84 -1.07
N LEU A 56 -15.53 -14.79 -0.44
CA LEU A 56 -16.00 -16.16 -0.29
C LEU A 56 -17.31 -16.21 0.51
N ARG A 57 -17.37 -15.53 1.66
CA ARG A 57 -18.55 -15.54 2.53
C ARG A 57 -19.78 -14.89 1.89
N ILE A 58 -19.61 -13.86 1.06
CA ILE A 58 -20.70 -13.25 0.31
C ILE A 58 -21.27 -14.24 -0.72
N VAL A 59 -20.41 -15.00 -1.39
CA VAL A 59 -20.82 -16.04 -2.35
C VAL A 59 -21.59 -17.15 -1.65
N ASP A 60 -21.12 -17.63 -0.49
CA ASP A 60 -21.82 -18.66 0.29
C ASP A 60 -23.24 -18.23 0.69
N TYR A 61 -23.40 -16.99 1.19
CA TYR A 61 -24.73 -16.45 1.52
C TYR A 61 -25.60 -16.23 0.28
N GLY A 62 -25.01 -15.77 -0.82
CA GLY A 62 -25.72 -15.56 -2.08
C GLY A 62 -26.27 -16.88 -2.65
N VAL A 63 -25.42 -17.92 -2.71
CA VAL A 63 -25.80 -19.25 -3.22
C VAL A 63 -26.85 -19.91 -2.34
N ARG A 64 -26.68 -19.86 -1.01
CA ARG A 64 -27.66 -20.41 -0.06
C ARG A 64 -29.04 -19.79 -0.25
N ASN A 65 -29.11 -18.46 -0.28
CA ASN A 65 -30.39 -17.76 -0.43
C ASN A 65 -31.05 -18.11 -1.78
N LEU A 66 -30.28 -18.16 -2.87
CA LEU A 66 -30.81 -18.50 -4.19
C LEU A 66 -31.38 -19.93 -4.25
N TRP A 67 -30.71 -20.87 -3.58
CA TRP A 67 -31.14 -22.26 -3.46
C TRP A 67 -32.44 -22.37 -2.64
N ASP A 68 -32.54 -21.64 -1.54
CA ASP A 68 -33.71 -21.66 -0.66
C ASP A 68 -34.93 -21.02 -1.32
N TYR A 69 -34.75 -19.97 -2.13
CA TYR A 69 -35.83 -19.41 -2.96
C TYR A 69 -36.28 -20.38 -4.06
N ASN A 70 -35.34 -21.05 -4.72
CA ASN A 70 -35.66 -21.96 -5.82
C ASN A 70 -36.34 -23.26 -5.34
N ASN A 71 -36.00 -23.72 -4.14
CA ASN A 71 -36.59 -24.92 -3.54
C ASN A 71 -37.64 -24.59 -2.46
N ALA A 72 -38.20 -23.37 -2.50
CA ALA A 72 -39.29 -22.97 -1.62
C ALA A 72 -40.50 -23.91 -1.82
N GLY A 73 -40.80 -24.72 -0.80
CA GLY A 73 -41.86 -25.74 -0.83
C GLY A 73 -41.38 -27.18 -1.05
N ILE A 74 -40.08 -27.41 -1.29
CA ILE A 74 -39.45 -28.75 -1.40
C ILE A 74 -38.62 -29.09 -0.16
N ALA A 75 -38.17 -28.07 0.59
CA ALA A 75 -37.50 -28.26 1.87
C ALA A 75 -38.50 -28.85 2.87
N PHE A 76 -38.23 -30.10 3.27
CA PHE A 76 -39.10 -30.94 4.09
C PHE A 76 -39.56 -30.24 5.38
N ASN A 77 -40.83 -30.47 5.72
CA ASN A 77 -41.33 -30.47 7.09
C ASN A 77 -40.48 -31.42 7.97
#